data_AF-A0A2G3J500-F1
#
_entry.id   AF-A0A2G3J500-F1
#
_cell.length_a   1.000
_cell.length_b   1.000
_cell.length_c   1.000
_cell.angle_alpha   90.00
_cell.angle_beta   90.00
_cell.angle_gamma   90.00
#
_symmetry.space_group_name_H-M   'P 1'
#
loop_
_entity.id
_entity.type
_entity.pdbx_description
1 polymer ?
#
loop_
_entity_poly.entity_id
_entity_poly.type
_entity_poly.pdbx_seq_one_letter_code
_entity_poly.pdbx_strand_id
1 'polypeptide(L)'
;MPTLASSPFAAHQDALNFPPPSPEHSARRLHETLFALHQENDPNRLSAALLQCFESALALLPSLEKPGHADVHTRQLSQCLLQELMQGFIRTALLRSNETGLFTSSRPRLEAFGHALDSAWQLACLYARSRTPLPPGFWRSCHQLFTDIHALGWAKRSLKNGSTPGTLYRKIMLLGISASNRLEPQKMAILFKIIAEEARFLDLVQLDQPLNEQGAFVYQTNLDEAPRFAQTLAGEARQVWWTIETQGILKQLGSRLQLLLNHHEDRHHEIQLIGRLLQEWTAPPRRQHFRIRRQNGEQIHLVSLWDRCWDLAAGHIDETAPEPNAVHFMIFIPQLCR
;
A
#
# COMPACT_ATOMS: atom_id res chain seq x y z
N MET A 1 50.39 1.06 48.53
CA MET A 1 50.38 0.81 47.08
C MET A 1 49.06 1.32 46.52
N PRO A 2 49.05 2.34 45.66
CA PRO A 2 47.81 2.96 45.21
C PRO A 2 47.19 2.14 44.08
N THR A 3 45.89 1.91 44.21
CA THR A 3 44.97 1.37 43.21
C THR A 3 44.91 2.29 41.99
N LEU A 4 45.14 1.71 40.81
CA LEU A 4 45.03 2.36 39.50
C LEU A 4 43.62 2.92 39.32
N ALA A 5 43.53 4.24 39.14
CA ALA A 5 42.34 4.90 38.65
C ALA A 5 42.15 4.52 37.17
N SER A 6 41.13 3.71 36.88
CA SER A 6 40.64 3.44 35.54
C SER A 6 40.12 4.75 34.93
N SER A 7 40.86 5.25 33.94
CA SER A 7 40.60 6.50 33.24
C SER A 7 39.26 6.45 32.48
N PRO A 8 38.37 7.46 32.61
CA PRO A 8 37.11 7.55 31.85
C PRO A 8 37.33 7.77 30.34
N PHE A 9 38.58 7.96 29.89
CA PHE A 9 38.92 8.06 28.47
C PHE A 9 38.98 6.71 27.73
N ALA A 10 39.17 5.59 28.43
CA ALA A 10 39.23 4.27 27.79
C ALA A 10 37.85 3.83 27.25
N ALA A 11 36.77 4.16 27.97
CA ALA A 11 35.41 3.80 27.57
C ALA A 11 34.92 4.54 26.31
N HIS A 12 35.49 5.70 25.99
CA HIS A 12 35.15 6.45 24.77
C HIS A 12 35.92 6.00 23.52
N GLN A 13 37.07 5.33 23.67
CA GLN A 13 37.81 4.78 22.53
C GLN A 13 37.26 3.41 22.09
N ASP A 14 36.71 2.60 23.00
CA ASP A 14 36.12 1.30 22.64
C ASP A 14 34.80 1.42 21.86
N ALA A 15 34.05 2.51 22.03
CA ALA A 15 32.82 2.77 21.26
C ALA A 15 33.09 3.11 19.78
N LEU A 16 34.33 3.48 19.42
CA LEU A 16 34.72 3.83 18.05
C LEU A 16 35.24 2.63 17.24
N ASN A 17 35.42 1.46 17.86
CA ASN A 17 35.98 0.27 17.24
C ASN A 17 34.96 -0.82 16.86
N PHE A 18 33.68 -0.65 17.18
CA PHE A 18 32.64 -1.56 16.70
C PHE A 18 32.16 -1.11 15.33
N PRO A 19 32.14 -2.00 14.32
CA PRO A 19 31.49 -1.67 13.06
C PRO A 19 30.04 -1.26 13.34
N PRO A 20 29.50 -0.26 12.61
CA PRO A 20 28.10 0.13 12.79
C PRO A 20 27.22 -1.11 12.69
N PRO A 21 26.22 -1.27 13.58
CA PRO A 21 25.38 -2.45 13.59
C PRO A 21 24.77 -2.65 12.19
N SER A 22 24.68 -3.91 11.75
CA SER A 22 24.09 -4.21 10.46
C SER A 22 22.65 -3.65 10.39
N PRO A 23 22.16 -3.25 9.20
CA PRO A 23 20.80 -2.74 9.06
C PRO A 23 19.76 -3.71 9.61
N GLU A 24 19.98 -5.01 9.43
CA GLU A 24 19.13 -6.07 9.97
C GLU A 24 19.13 -6.10 11.51
N HIS A 25 20.30 -6.01 12.14
CA HIS A 25 20.40 -5.97 13.61
C HIS A 25 19.67 -4.74 14.16
N SER A 26 19.84 -3.59 13.52
CA SER A 26 19.15 -2.35 13.88
C SER A 26 17.63 -2.47 13.74
N ALA A 27 17.17 -3.11 12.67
CA ALA A 27 15.75 -3.37 12.44
C ALA A 27 15.16 -4.36 13.46
N ARG A 28 15.90 -5.40 13.87
CA ARG A 28 15.45 -6.35 14.91
C ARG A 28 15.32 -5.66 16.27
N ARG A 29 16.33 -4.86 16.66
CA ARG A 29 16.28 -4.07 17.90
C ARG A 29 15.10 -3.10 17.90
N LEU A 30 14.80 -2.50 16.75
CA LEU A 30 13.65 -1.62 16.60
C LEU A 30 12.33 -2.39 16.78
N HIS A 31 12.24 -3.58 16.20
CA HIS A 31 11.08 -4.46 16.34
C HIS A 31 10.86 -4.89 17.80
N GLU A 32 11.91 -5.27 18.51
CA GLU A 32 11.86 -5.57 19.96
C GLU A 32 11.39 -4.35 20.78
N THR A 33 11.84 -3.16 20.41
CA THR A 33 11.43 -1.90 21.05
C THR A 33 9.94 -1.65 20.83
N LEU A 34 9.45 -1.80 19.59
CA LEU A 34 8.02 -1.66 19.27
C LEU A 34 7.17 -2.69 20.03
N PHE A 35 7.63 -3.94 20.11
CA PHE A 35 6.95 -4.98 20.86
C PHE A 35 6.85 -4.63 22.36
N ALA A 36 7.90 -4.09 22.97
CA ALA A 36 7.87 -3.64 24.36
C ALA A 36 6.88 -2.48 24.58
N LEU A 37 6.74 -1.57 23.60
CA LEU A 37 5.80 -0.45 23.66
C LEU A 37 4.32 -0.87 23.63
N HIS A 38 4.00 -2.12 23.27
CA HIS A 38 2.61 -2.62 23.32
C HIS A 38 2.01 -2.59 24.73
N GLN A 39 2.84 -2.68 25.77
CA GLN A 39 2.40 -2.64 27.17
C GLN A 39 2.30 -1.21 27.72
N GLU A 40 2.89 -0.22 27.04
CA GLU A 40 2.89 1.18 27.48
C GLU A 40 1.48 1.78 27.30
N ASN A 41 0.91 2.36 28.37
CA ASN A 41 -0.43 2.93 28.37
C ASN A 41 -0.43 4.46 28.48
N ASP A 42 0.71 5.08 28.82
CA ASP A 42 0.84 6.54 28.81
C ASP A 42 0.94 7.05 27.36
N PRO A 43 -0.08 7.79 26.86
CA PRO A 43 -0.10 8.24 25.47
C PRO A 43 1.01 9.25 25.13
N ASN A 44 1.59 9.94 26.12
CA ASN A 44 2.69 10.87 25.90
C ASN A 44 4.00 10.13 25.67
N ARG A 45 4.32 9.17 26.54
CA ARG A 45 5.50 8.31 26.39
C ARG A 45 5.42 7.45 25.14
N LEU A 46 4.26 6.84 24.90
CA LEU A 46 4.01 6.02 23.73
C LEU A 46 4.20 6.83 22.44
N SER A 47 3.60 8.03 22.36
CA SER A 47 3.73 8.87 21.16
C SER A 47 5.17 9.28 20.88
N ALA A 48 5.95 9.66 21.90
CA ALA A 48 7.33 10.07 21.73
C ALA A 48 8.22 8.89 21.26
N ALA A 49 8.04 7.72 21.89
CA ALA A 49 8.80 6.52 21.54
C ALA A 49 8.46 6.00 20.13
N LEU A 50 7.17 6.00 19.75
CA LEU A 50 6.73 5.62 18.41
C LEU A 50 7.28 6.57 17.34
N LEU A 51 7.36 7.88 17.61
CA LEU A 51 7.95 8.85 16.68
C LEU A 51 9.43 8.58 16.43
N GLN A 52 10.20 8.35 17.49
CA GLN A 52 11.60 7.97 17.37
C GLN A 52 11.76 6.65 16.59
N CYS A 53 10.88 5.68 16.84
CA CYS A 53 10.91 4.42 16.12
C CYS A 53 10.54 4.59 14.64
N PHE A 54 9.57 5.46 14.34
CA PHE A 54 9.14 5.78 12.98
C PHE A 54 10.28 6.40 12.17
N GLU A 55 10.93 7.44 12.69
CA GLU A 55 12.07 8.10 12.05
C GLU A 55 13.22 7.12 11.81
N SER A 56 13.51 6.28 12.80
CA SER A 56 14.54 5.23 12.70
C SER A 56 14.18 4.19 11.64
N ALA A 57 12.91 3.75 11.57
CA ALA A 57 12.45 2.82 10.54
C ALA A 57 12.62 3.42 9.14
N LEU A 58 12.17 4.66 8.92
CA LEU A 58 12.28 5.32 7.62
C LEU A 58 13.73 5.47 7.15
N ALA A 59 14.66 5.76 8.05
CA ALA A 59 16.08 5.82 7.73
C ALA A 59 16.66 4.45 7.34
N LEU A 60 16.15 3.36 7.93
CA LEU A 60 16.60 2.00 7.66
C LEU A 60 16.03 1.39 6.37
N LEU A 61 14.78 1.70 6.02
CA LEU A 61 14.06 1.08 4.89
C LEU A 61 14.87 1.03 3.58
N PRO A 62 15.51 2.12 3.09
CA PRO A 62 16.27 2.07 1.84
C PRO A 62 17.43 1.07 1.87
N SER A 63 18.00 0.81 3.06
CA SER A 63 19.09 -0.16 3.22
C SER A 63 18.58 -1.59 3.30
N LEU A 64 17.41 -1.81 3.91
CA LEU A 64 16.75 -3.12 4.00
C LEU A 64 16.18 -3.59 2.64
N GLU A 65 15.86 -2.65 1.76
CA GLU A 65 15.25 -2.92 0.44
C GLU A 65 16.27 -3.11 -0.70
N LYS A 66 17.59 -2.96 -0.48
CA LYS A 66 18.58 -3.05 -1.57
C LYS A 66 18.57 -4.45 -2.23
N PRO A 67 18.46 -4.53 -3.57
CA PRO A 67 18.57 -5.79 -4.29
C PRO A 67 19.97 -6.38 -4.08
N GLY A 68 20.03 -7.58 -3.49
CA GLY A 68 21.28 -8.26 -3.10
C GLY A 68 21.43 -8.51 -1.59
N HIS A 69 20.80 -7.68 -0.75
CA HIS A 69 20.74 -7.88 0.72
C HIS A 69 19.34 -8.24 1.24
N ALA A 70 18.32 -8.08 0.40
CA ALA A 70 16.92 -8.34 0.76
C ALA A 70 16.58 -9.83 0.68
N ASP A 71 17.07 -10.62 1.63
CA ASP A 71 16.48 -11.94 1.93
C ASP A 71 14.97 -11.78 2.25
N VAL A 72 14.19 -12.83 2.06
CA VAL A 72 12.75 -12.88 2.41
C VAL A 72 12.54 -12.40 3.85
N HIS A 73 13.43 -12.79 4.76
CA HIS A 73 13.41 -12.39 6.16
C HIS A 73 13.51 -10.87 6.35
N THR A 74 14.48 -10.22 5.71
CA THR A 74 14.68 -8.76 5.83
C THR A 74 13.48 -7.97 5.32
N ARG A 75 12.83 -8.44 4.24
CA ARG A 75 11.60 -7.83 3.71
C ARG A 75 10.42 -7.99 4.66
N GLN A 76 10.24 -9.19 5.22
CA GLN A 76 9.21 -9.43 6.24
C GLN A 76 9.42 -8.53 7.46
N LEU A 77 10.67 -8.36 7.90
CA LEU A 77 10.98 -7.47 9.01
C LEU A 77 10.60 -6.01 8.72
N SER A 78 10.91 -5.49 7.53
CA SER A 78 10.46 -4.14 7.12
C SER A 78 8.94 -4.01 7.09
N GLN A 79 8.23 -5.03 6.62
CA GLN A 79 6.76 -5.06 6.60
C GLN A 79 6.19 -5.06 8.03
N CYS A 80 6.71 -5.91 8.92
CA CYS A 80 6.31 -5.97 10.32
C CYS A 80 6.53 -4.64 11.03
N LEU A 81 7.71 -4.03 10.88
CA LEU A 81 8.02 -2.75 11.53
C LEU A 81 7.00 -1.65 11.19
N LEU A 82 6.69 -1.48 9.90
CA LEU A 82 5.73 -0.47 9.45
C LEU A 82 4.29 -0.79 9.87
N GLN A 83 3.93 -2.07 9.91
CA GLN A 83 2.62 -2.51 10.41
C GLN A 83 2.47 -2.22 11.90
N GLU A 84 3.47 -2.54 12.72
CA GLU A 84 3.45 -2.27 14.17
C GLU A 84 3.44 -0.76 14.47
N LEU A 85 4.19 0.04 13.69
CA LEU A 85 4.14 1.50 13.78
C LEU A 85 2.74 2.05 13.47
N MET A 86 2.11 1.58 12.39
CA MET A 86 0.75 1.97 12.04
C MET A 86 -0.23 1.65 13.19
N GLN A 87 -0.19 0.42 13.71
CA GLN A 87 -1.06 0.00 14.82
C GLN A 87 -0.78 0.76 16.11
N GLY A 88 0.48 1.02 16.43
CA GLY A 88 0.89 1.82 17.58
C GLY A 88 0.35 3.25 17.53
N PHE A 89 0.40 3.90 16.37
CA PHE A 89 -0.16 5.25 16.20
C PHE A 89 -1.69 5.26 16.23
N ILE A 90 -2.37 4.24 15.67
CA ILE A 90 -3.82 4.07 15.81
C ILE A 90 -4.19 3.94 17.30
N ARG A 91 -3.51 3.06 18.03
CA ARG A 91 -3.71 2.87 19.47
C ARG A 91 -3.48 4.17 20.25
N THR A 92 -2.43 4.93 19.92
CA THR A 92 -2.15 6.23 20.53
C THR A 92 -3.31 7.22 20.29
N ALA A 93 -3.85 7.27 19.07
CA ALA A 93 -4.99 8.13 18.75
C ALA A 93 -6.26 7.72 19.52
N LEU A 94 -6.46 6.43 19.76
CA LEU A 94 -7.57 5.89 20.57
C LEU A 94 -7.40 6.19 22.06
N LEU A 95 -6.21 6.00 22.63
CA LEU A 95 -5.94 6.33 24.04
C LEU A 95 -6.20 7.83 24.30
N ARG A 96 -5.79 8.69 23.37
CA ARG A 96 -6.06 10.14 23.42
C ARG A 96 -7.50 10.53 23.13
N SER A 97 -8.35 9.62 22.67
CA SER A 97 -9.78 9.91 22.53
C SER A 97 -10.50 10.02 23.87
N ASN A 98 -9.95 9.39 24.92
CA ASN A 98 -10.45 9.45 26.29
C ASN A 98 -9.97 10.69 27.05
N GLU A 99 -9.04 11.48 26.49
CA GLU A 99 -8.59 12.74 27.06
C GLU A 99 -9.71 13.79 26.88
N THR A 100 -10.66 13.84 27.81
CA THR A 100 -11.76 14.82 27.82
C THR A 100 -11.47 15.93 28.83
N GLY A 101 -11.39 17.18 28.38
CA GLY A 101 -11.30 18.35 29.26
C GLY A 101 -11.34 19.67 28.51
N LEU A 102 -11.76 20.75 29.18
CA LEU A 102 -11.83 22.10 28.59
C LEU A 102 -10.47 22.63 28.09
N PHE A 103 -9.36 22.07 28.59
CA PHE A 103 -7.99 22.47 28.25
C PHE A 103 -7.21 21.41 27.46
N THR A 104 -7.83 20.30 27.07
CA THR A 104 -7.14 19.25 26.30
C THR A 104 -7.05 19.64 24.84
N SER A 105 -5.83 19.84 24.32
CA SER A 105 -5.60 20.10 22.91
C SER A 105 -5.86 18.84 22.08
N SER A 106 -6.64 18.96 21.01
CA SER A 106 -6.83 17.87 20.02
C SER A 106 -5.60 17.60 19.16
N ARG A 107 -4.57 18.45 19.25
CA ARG A 107 -3.37 18.40 18.41
C ARG A 107 -2.62 17.06 18.50
N PRO A 108 -2.34 16.48 19.69
CA PRO A 108 -1.58 15.23 19.76
C PRO A 108 -2.33 14.05 19.13
N ARG A 109 -3.67 13.99 19.28
CA ARG A 109 -4.50 12.98 18.63
C ARG A 109 -4.49 13.14 17.10
N LEU A 110 -4.58 14.38 16.62
CA LEU A 110 -4.47 14.69 15.19
C LEU A 110 -3.10 14.27 14.62
N GLU A 111 -2.01 14.52 15.33
CA GLU A 111 -0.67 14.06 14.91
C GLU A 111 -0.59 12.53 14.87
N ALA A 112 -1.12 11.84 15.88
CA ALA A 112 -1.17 10.37 15.90
C ALA A 112 -1.93 9.80 14.68
N PHE A 113 -3.07 10.41 14.31
CA PHE A 113 -3.77 10.06 13.07
C PHE A 113 -2.92 10.29 11.81
N GLY A 114 -2.21 11.42 11.77
CA GLY A 114 -1.27 11.72 10.70
C GLY A 114 -0.18 10.66 10.55
N HIS A 115 0.48 10.31 11.65
CA HIS A 115 1.54 9.30 11.64
C HIS A 115 1.05 7.89 11.33
N ALA A 116 -0.16 7.53 11.75
CA ALA A 116 -0.79 6.27 11.36
C ALA A 116 -1.00 6.20 9.83
N LEU A 117 -1.56 7.25 9.22
CA LEU A 117 -1.75 7.29 7.76
C LEU A 117 -0.44 7.37 6.99
N ASP A 118 0.57 8.08 7.51
CA ASP A 118 1.89 8.12 6.87
C ASP A 118 2.57 6.74 6.95
N SER A 119 2.50 6.06 8.09
CA SER A 119 2.97 4.67 8.23
C SER A 119 2.25 3.74 7.24
N ALA A 120 0.94 3.88 7.10
CA ALA A 120 0.15 3.12 6.14
C ALA A 120 0.55 3.40 4.68
N TRP A 121 0.85 4.65 4.34
CA TRP A 121 1.38 5.03 3.02
C TRP A 121 2.73 4.37 2.74
N GLN A 122 3.66 4.39 3.69
CA GLN A 122 4.97 3.76 3.55
C GLN A 122 4.85 2.24 3.41
N LEU A 123 3.96 1.63 4.20
CA LEU A 123 3.64 0.21 4.12
C LEU A 123 3.09 -0.15 2.73
N ALA A 124 2.12 0.62 2.22
CA ALA A 124 1.56 0.40 0.90
C ALA A 124 2.60 0.51 -0.21
N CYS A 125 3.51 1.49 -0.12
CA CYS A 125 4.63 1.61 -1.04
C CYS A 125 5.56 0.39 -0.99
N LEU A 126 5.89 -0.11 0.19
CA LEU A 126 6.74 -1.30 0.37
C LEU A 126 6.09 -2.56 -0.23
N TYR A 127 4.80 -2.77 -0.01
CA TYR A 127 4.06 -3.89 -0.59
C TYR A 127 3.95 -3.79 -2.12
N ALA A 128 3.73 -2.59 -2.65
CA ALA A 128 3.77 -2.34 -4.09
C ALA A 128 5.14 -2.65 -4.69
N ARG A 129 6.24 -2.23 -4.03
CA ARG A 129 7.62 -2.52 -4.49
C ARG A 129 7.96 -4.00 -4.50
N SER A 130 7.55 -4.71 -3.44
CA SER A 130 7.77 -6.14 -3.29
C SER A 130 6.80 -7.00 -4.12
N ARG A 131 5.79 -6.40 -4.74
CA ARG A 131 4.71 -7.08 -5.48
C ARG A 131 3.99 -8.13 -4.65
N THR A 132 3.87 -7.88 -3.34
CA THR A 132 3.15 -8.75 -2.40
C THR A 132 1.78 -8.16 -2.07
N PRO A 133 0.78 -9.00 -1.76
CA PRO A 133 -0.53 -8.50 -1.33
C PRO A 133 -0.41 -7.83 0.05
N LEU A 134 -1.15 -6.73 0.24
CA LEU A 134 -1.24 -6.04 1.53
C LEU A 134 -1.72 -6.98 2.65
N PRO A 135 -1.33 -6.74 3.91
CA PRO A 135 -1.74 -7.59 5.01
C PRO A 135 -3.26 -7.46 5.27
N PRO A 136 -3.92 -8.53 5.76
CA PRO A 136 -5.33 -8.48 6.11
C PRO A 136 -5.64 -7.37 7.11
N GLY A 137 -6.76 -6.68 6.90
CA GLY A 137 -7.24 -5.57 7.72
C GLY A 137 -6.63 -4.21 7.37
N PHE A 138 -5.68 -4.13 6.43
CA PHE A 138 -5.04 -2.87 6.05
C PHE A 138 -6.04 -1.82 5.55
N TRP A 139 -6.88 -2.18 4.59
CA TRP A 139 -7.83 -1.26 3.98
C TRP A 139 -8.89 -0.85 4.97
N ARG A 140 -9.46 -1.81 5.70
CA ARG A 140 -10.46 -1.54 6.75
C ARG A 140 -9.91 -0.57 7.79
N SER A 141 -8.67 -0.77 8.24
CA SER A 141 -8.03 0.13 9.23
C SER A 141 -7.88 1.54 8.69
N CYS A 142 -7.39 1.70 7.45
CA CYS A 142 -7.24 3.01 6.81
C CYS A 142 -8.59 3.71 6.59
N HIS A 143 -9.61 2.96 6.14
CA HIS A 143 -10.94 3.49 5.92
C HIS A 143 -11.62 3.94 7.22
N GLN A 144 -11.51 3.13 8.28
CA GLN A 144 -12.06 3.50 9.60
C GLN A 144 -11.35 4.75 10.14
N LEU A 145 -10.03 4.80 10.02
CA LEU A 145 -9.23 5.95 10.45
C LEU A 145 -9.68 7.23 9.73
N PHE A 146 -9.85 7.18 8.42
CA PHE A 146 -10.33 8.31 7.64
C PHE A 146 -11.77 8.69 7.98
N THR A 147 -12.64 7.71 8.23
CA THR A 147 -14.03 7.94 8.68
C THR A 147 -14.04 8.75 9.99
N ASP A 148 -13.24 8.36 10.96
CA ASP A 148 -13.13 9.06 12.25
C ASP A 148 -12.57 10.48 12.07
N ILE A 149 -11.51 10.64 11.28
CA ILE A 149 -10.91 11.93 10.93
C ILE A 149 -11.92 12.85 10.24
N HIS A 150 -12.73 12.30 9.33
CA HIS A 150 -13.76 13.04 8.60
C HIS A 150 -14.88 13.48 9.54
N ALA A 151 -15.39 12.59 10.38
CA ALA A 151 -16.42 12.90 11.37
C ALA A 151 -16.00 14.00 12.35
N LEU A 152 -14.71 14.06 12.70
CA LEU A 152 -14.14 15.11 13.55
C LEU A 152 -13.89 16.44 12.81
N GLY A 153 -14.09 16.49 11.49
CA GLY A 153 -13.78 17.66 10.65
C GLY A 153 -12.27 17.94 10.54
N TRP A 154 -11.43 16.91 10.70
CA TRP A 154 -9.97 17.05 10.79
C TRP A 154 -9.23 16.76 9.48
N ALA A 155 -9.94 16.30 8.45
CA ALA A 155 -9.34 15.92 7.17
C ALA A 155 -8.48 17.03 6.52
N LYS A 156 -8.85 18.31 6.74
CA LYS A 156 -8.14 19.49 6.18
C LYS A 156 -7.22 20.18 7.18
N ARG A 157 -7.12 19.72 8.44
CA ARG A 157 -6.26 20.34 9.44
C ARG A 157 -4.79 20.00 9.15
N SER A 158 -3.92 21.00 9.20
CA SER A 158 -2.49 20.84 8.92
C SER A 158 -1.77 20.14 10.08
N LEU A 159 -0.98 19.13 9.75
CA LEU A 159 -0.03 18.45 10.64
C LEU A 159 1.23 19.30 10.84
N LYS A 160 2.11 18.93 11.77
CA LYS A 160 3.38 19.65 11.99
C LYS A 160 4.28 19.68 10.74
N ASN A 161 4.24 18.61 9.95
CA ASN A 161 4.99 18.49 8.69
C ASN A 161 4.31 19.19 7.50
N GLY A 162 3.23 19.95 7.71
CA GLY A 162 2.51 20.68 6.66
C GLY A 162 1.54 19.83 5.81
N SER A 163 1.57 18.50 5.94
CA SER A 163 0.58 17.63 5.29
C SER A 163 -0.77 17.68 6.03
N THR A 164 -1.81 17.08 5.44
CA THR A 164 -3.11 16.91 6.11
C THR A 164 -3.46 15.42 6.12
N PRO A 165 -4.21 14.94 7.13
CA PRO A 165 -4.64 13.54 7.15
C PRO A 165 -5.44 13.16 5.90
N GLY A 166 -6.27 14.07 5.38
CA GLY A 166 -7.01 13.84 4.14
C GLY A 166 -6.09 13.64 2.94
N THR A 167 -5.01 14.42 2.81
CA THR A 167 -4.04 14.22 1.74
C THR A 167 -3.27 12.90 1.90
N LEU A 168 -2.89 12.51 3.12
CA LEU A 168 -2.23 11.22 3.36
C LEU A 168 -3.12 10.04 2.96
N TYR A 169 -4.39 10.06 3.35
CA TYR A 169 -5.34 9.03 2.96
C TYR A 169 -5.54 8.97 1.44
N ARG A 170 -5.67 10.12 0.76
CA ARG A 170 -5.76 10.18 -0.70
C ARG A 170 -4.55 9.56 -1.42
N LYS A 171 -3.34 9.66 -0.85
CA LYS A 171 -2.16 8.97 -1.40
C LYS A 171 -2.37 7.45 -1.41
N ILE A 172 -2.85 6.89 -0.30
CA ILE A 172 -3.16 5.47 -0.16
C ILE A 172 -4.23 5.05 -1.19
N MET A 173 -5.28 5.86 -1.34
CA MET A 173 -6.38 5.59 -2.29
C MET A 173 -5.91 5.61 -3.75
N LEU A 174 -5.09 6.60 -4.13
CA LEU A 174 -4.51 6.67 -5.48
C LEU A 174 -3.63 5.46 -5.80
N LEU A 175 -2.83 5.02 -4.84
CA LEU A 175 -2.03 3.81 -5.02
C LEU A 175 -2.92 2.56 -5.13
N GLY A 176 -4.02 2.50 -4.37
CA GLY A 176 -5.00 1.41 -4.44
C GLY A 176 -5.67 1.25 -5.81
N ILE A 177 -5.96 2.36 -6.50
CA ILE A 177 -6.55 2.32 -7.86
C ILE A 177 -5.52 2.19 -8.98
N SER A 178 -4.22 2.29 -8.66
CA SER A 178 -3.14 2.22 -9.65
C SER A 178 -2.65 0.79 -9.85
N ALA A 179 -2.45 0.36 -11.11
CA ALA A 179 -1.96 -0.98 -11.43
C ALA A 179 -0.42 -1.09 -11.28
N SER A 180 0.05 -0.92 -10.04
CA SER A 180 1.48 -0.84 -9.66
C SER A 180 2.25 -2.15 -9.82
N ASN A 181 1.58 -3.30 -9.70
CA ASN A 181 2.18 -4.63 -9.82
C ASN A 181 2.85 -4.91 -11.18
N ARG A 182 2.51 -4.16 -12.23
CA ARG A 182 3.05 -4.27 -13.59
C ARG A 182 4.13 -3.24 -13.91
N LEU A 183 4.51 -2.41 -12.94
CA LEU A 183 5.51 -1.36 -13.15
C LEU A 183 6.93 -1.88 -12.91
N GLU A 184 7.84 -1.35 -13.70
CA GLU A 184 9.28 -1.43 -13.47
C GLU A 184 9.67 -0.57 -12.26
N PRO A 185 10.76 -0.89 -11.54
CA PRO A 185 11.18 -0.15 -10.34
C PRO A 185 11.30 1.37 -10.54
N GLN A 186 11.85 1.81 -11.68
CA GLN A 186 11.99 3.24 -12.00
C GLN A 186 10.63 3.91 -12.16
N LYS A 187 9.71 3.32 -12.93
CA LYS A 187 8.34 3.84 -13.11
C LYS A 187 7.56 3.85 -11.79
N MET A 188 7.81 2.87 -10.92
CA MET A 188 7.20 2.81 -9.60
C MET A 188 7.69 3.93 -8.67
N ALA A 189 8.98 4.28 -8.70
CA ALA A 189 9.50 5.44 -7.98
C ALA A 189 8.87 6.74 -8.48
N ILE A 190 8.71 6.90 -9.80
CA ILE A 190 8.02 8.06 -10.40
C ILE A 190 6.54 8.08 -9.97
N LEU A 191 5.85 6.92 -9.95
CA LEU A 191 4.47 6.81 -9.49
C LEU A 191 4.32 7.33 -8.05
N PHE A 192 5.17 6.87 -7.13
CA PHE A 192 5.10 7.33 -5.73
C PHE A 192 5.33 8.83 -5.61
N LYS A 193 6.26 9.39 -6.39
CA LYS A 193 6.50 10.83 -6.44
C LYS A 193 5.26 11.60 -6.92
N ILE A 194 4.67 11.17 -8.04
CA ILE A 194 3.45 11.77 -8.59
C ILE A 194 2.33 11.72 -7.56
N ILE A 195 2.08 10.57 -6.94
CA ILE A 195 1.04 10.44 -5.91
C ILE A 195 1.34 11.36 -4.72
N ALA A 196 2.58 11.43 -4.26
CA ALA A 196 2.95 12.27 -3.14
C ALA A 196 2.70 13.77 -3.39
N GLU A 197 2.92 14.22 -4.63
CA GLU A 197 2.77 15.62 -5.08
C GLU A 197 1.31 15.98 -5.40
N GLU A 198 0.58 15.07 -6.06
CA GLU A 198 -0.70 15.38 -6.69
C GLU A 198 -1.93 14.88 -5.90
N ALA A 199 -1.75 14.05 -4.87
CA ALA A 199 -2.87 13.48 -4.10
C ALA A 199 -3.83 14.51 -3.50
N ARG A 200 -3.38 15.76 -3.29
CA ARG A 200 -4.23 16.86 -2.81
C ARG A 200 -5.37 17.24 -3.78
N PHE A 201 -5.26 16.88 -5.05
CA PHE A 201 -6.26 17.16 -6.10
C PHE A 201 -7.28 16.04 -6.28
N LEU A 202 -7.17 14.97 -5.51
CA LEU A 202 -8.16 13.90 -5.45
C LEU A 202 -9.28 14.31 -4.49
N ASP A 203 -10.53 14.22 -4.91
CA ASP A 203 -11.65 14.43 -4.02
C ASP A 203 -12.29 13.10 -3.60
N LEU A 204 -12.72 13.05 -2.35
CA LEU A 204 -13.37 11.90 -1.75
C LEU A 204 -14.74 12.37 -1.27
N VAL A 205 -15.79 11.81 -1.83
CA VAL A 205 -17.17 12.26 -1.60
C VAL A 205 -17.97 11.09 -1.06
N GLN A 206 -18.72 11.31 0.01
CA GLN A 206 -19.65 10.31 0.50
C GLN A 206 -20.84 10.26 -0.45
N LEU A 207 -21.21 9.06 -0.87
CA LEU A 207 -22.21 8.86 -1.92
C LEU A 207 -23.63 8.89 -1.31
N ASP A 208 -24.36 9.96 -1.60
CA ASP A 208 -25.76 10.14 -1.20
C ASP A 208 -26.75 9.79 -2.34
N GLN A 209 -26.26 9.60 -3.56
CA GLN A 209 -27.04 9.39 -4.78
C GLN A 209 -26.48 8.21 -5.59
N PRO A 210 -27.29 7.52 -6.41
CA PRO A 210 -26.79 6.43 -7.26
C PRO A 210 -25.67 6.91 -8.21
N LEU A 211 -24.79 5.98 -8.63
CA LEU A 211 -23.72 6.28 -9.56
C LEU A 211 -24.24 6.74 -10.93
N ASN A 212 -23.50 7.65 -11.55
CA ASN A 212 -23.73 8.08 -12.93
C ASN A 212 -23.46 6.92 -13.91
N GLU A 213 -24.03 7.00 -15.12
CA GLU A 213 -23.90 5.97 -16.17
C GLU A 213 -22.44 5.63 -16.54
N GLN A 214 -21.54 6.60 -16.38
CA GLN A 214 -20.11 6.45 -16.67
C GLN A 214 -19.38 5.56 -15.65
N GLY A 215 -19.97 5.34 -14.48
CA GLY A 215 -19.34 4.67 -13.33
C GLY A 215 -18.34 5.57 -12.61
N ALA A 216 -17.86 5.09 -11.46
CA ALA A 216 -16.86 5.78 -10.65
C ALA A 216 -16.00 4.78 -9.87
N PHE A 217 -14.87 5.25 -9.36
CA PHE A 217 -14.12 4.53 -8.34
C PHE A 217 -14.85 4.65 -7.01
N VAL A 218 -15.16 3.51 -6.40
CA VAL A 218 -15.90 3.42 -5.15
C VAL A 218 -15.22 2.51 -4.16
N TYR A 219 -15.49 2.75 -2.88
CA TYR A 219 -15.08 1.88 -1.79
C TYR A 219 -16.09 1.93 -0.65
N GLN A 220 -15.98 0.96 0.25
CA GLN A 220 -16.81 0.85 1.45
C GLN A 220 -15.93 0.88 2.68
N THR A 221 -16.35 1.59 3.72
CA THR A 221 -15.50 1.80 4.89
C THR A 221 -15.41 0.58 5.82
N ASN A 222 -16.38 -0.32 5.75
CA ASN A 222 -16.45 -1.55 6.55
C ASN A 222 -15.72 -2.75 5.91
N LEU A 223 -15.41 -2.68 4.62
CA LEU A 223 -14.71 -3.75 3.90
C LEU A 223 -13.20 -3.55 3.95
N ASP A 224 -12.48 -4.67 3.86
CA ASP A 224 -11.04 -4.68 3.72
C ASP A 224 -10.65 -4.81 2.24
N GLU A 225 -11.13 -3.87 1.42
CA GLU A 225 -10.93 -3.88 -0.02
C GLU A 225 -10.34 -2.56 -0.52
N ALA A 226 -9.44 -2.64 -1.48
CA ALA A 226 -9.00 -1.47 -2.22
C ALA A 226 -10.16 -0.84 -3.00
N PRO A 227 -10.09 0.45 -3.35
CA PRO A 227 -11.12 1.07 -4.17
C PRO A 227 -11.17 0.45 -5.55
N ARG A 228 -12.38 0.25 -6.05
CA ARG A 228 -12.64 -0.41 -7.33
C ARG A 228 -13.54 0.42 -8.20
N PHE A 229 -13.39 0.29 -9.52
CA PHE A 229 -14.30 0.92 -10.44
C PHE A 229 -15.61 0.14 -10.52
N ALA A 230 -16.74 0.82 -10.29
CA ALA A 230 -18.08 0.25 -10.39
C ALA A 230 -18.96 1.14 -11.27
N GLN A 231 -19.82 0.51 -12.07
CA GLN A 231 -20.87 1.22 -12.83
C GLN A 231 -22.20 1.21 -12.10
N THR A 232 -22.46 0.13 -11.37
CA THR A 232 -23.66 -0.04 -10.57
C THR A 232 -23.24 -0.46 -9.18
N LEU A 233 -23.93 0.08 -8.18
CA LEU A 233 -23.77 -0.35 -6.80
C LEU A 233 -24.77 -1.46 -6.53
N ALA A 234 -24.33 -2.51 -5.83
CA ALA A 234 -25.25 -3.51 -5.30
C ALA A 234 -26.16 -2.81 -4.28
N GLY A 235 -27.48 -2.97 -4.43
CA GLY A 235 -28.51 -2.28 -3.65
C GLY A 235 -28.66 -2.76 -2.21
N GLU A 236 -27.56 -2.88 -1.46
CA GLU A 236 -27.60 -3.23 -0.04
C GLU A 236 -27.82 -1.96 0.80
N ALA A 237 -29.04 -1.82 1.33
CA ALA A 237 -29.60 -0.61 1.93
C ALA A 237 -28.97 -0.12 3.25
N ARG A 238 -27.75 -0.55 3.61
CA ARG A 238 -27.10 -0.20 4.89
C ARG A 238 -25.61 0.14 4.78
N GLN A 239 -25.06 0.26 3.58
CA GLN A 239 -23.62 0.46 3.39
C GLN A 239 -23.32 1.91 3.01
N VAL A 240 -22.39 2.54 3.76
CA VAL A 240 -21.87 3.87 3.43
C VAL A 240 -20.84 3.72 2.32
N TRP A 241 -21.22 4.16 1.12
CA TRP A 241 -20.35 4.18 -0.04
C TRP A 241 -19.64 5.53 -0.15
N TRP A 242 -18.41 5.48 -0.65
CA TRP A 242 -17.62 6.66 -0.99
C TRP A 242 -17.18 6.59 -2.44
N THR A 243 -17.18 7.73 -3.11
CA THR A 243 -16.63 7.91 -4.45
C THR A 243 -15.28 8.61 -4.40
N ILE A 244 -14.44 8.25 -5.36
CA ILE A 244 -13.18 8.94 -5.65
C ILE A 244 -13.37 9.73 -6.94
N GLU A 245 -13.35 11.06 -6.81
CA GLU A 245 -13.45 11.99 -7.91
C GLU A 245 -12.04 12.29 -8.47
N THR A 246 -11.75 11.78 -9.66
CA THR A 246 -10.42 11.87 -10.28
C THR A 246 -10.24 13.09 -11.18
N GLN A 247 -11.30 13.86 -11.44
CA GLN A 247 -11.29 14.97 -12.41
C GLN A 247 -10.21 16.02 -12.09
N GLY A 248 -10.07 16.40 -10.82
CA GLY A 248 -9.08 17.38 -10.36
C GLY A 248 -7.64 16.93 -10.64
N ILE A 249 -7.31 15.68 -10.29
CA ILE A 249 -5.97 15.13 -10.50
C ILE A 249 -5.68 14.86 -11.99
N LEU A 250 -6.67 14.41 -12.77
CA LEU A 250 -6.52 14.21 -14.22
C LEU A 250 -6.18 15.52 -14.93
N LYS A 251 -6.82 16.63 -14.54
CA LYS A 251 -6.50 17.96 -15.08
C LYS A 251 -5.04 18.34 -14.81
N GLN A 252 -4.56 18.13 -13.58
CA GLN A 252 -3.18 18.46 -13.21
C GLN A 252 -2.16 17.59 -13.93
N LEU A 253 -2.41 16.28 -14.03
CA LEU A 253 -1.57 15.38 -14.81
C LEU A 253 -1.54 15.74 -16.30
N GLY A 254 -2.68 16.13 -16.87
CA GLY A 254 -2.76 16.61 -18.24
C GLY A 254 -1.89 17.86 -18.46
N SER A 255 -1.96 18.84 -17.57
CA SER A 255 -1.11 20.03 -17.63
C SER A 255 0.38 19.71 -17.48
N ARG A 256 0.75 18.81 -16.56
CA ARG A 256 2.13 18.34 -16.37
C ARG A 256 2.66 17.63 -17.61
N LEU A 257 1.85 16.76 -18.22
CA LEU A 257 2.23 16.07 -19.46
C LEU A 257 2.50 17.05 -20.60
N GLN A 258 1.64 18.06 -20.78
CA GLN A 258 1.84 19.09 -21.80
C GLN A 258 3.15 19.87 -21.59
N LEU A 259 3.48 20.23 -20.35
CA LEU A 259 4.76 20.88 -20.03
C LEU A 259 5.96 20.00 -20.38
N LEU A 260 5.92 18.72 -20.01
CA LEU A 260 7.00 17.77 -20.32
C LEU A 260 7.22 17.58 -21.82
N LEU A 261 6.13 17.51 -22.61
CA LEU A 261 6.20 17.40 -24.07
C LEU A 261 6.76 18.66 -24.72
N ASN A 262 6.39 19.85 -24.22
CA ASN A 262 6.82 21.14 -24.78
C ASN A 262 8.29 21.48 -24.48
N HIS A 263 8.81 21.02 -23.33
CA HIS A 263 10.18 21.33 -22.92
C HIS A 263 11.24 20.38 -23.52
N HIS A 264 10.85 19.42 -24.37
CA HIS A 264 11.74 18.40 -24.95
C HIS A 264 12.68 17.75 -23.92
N GLU A 265 12.23 17.59 -22.67
CA GLU A 265 13.05 16.96 -21.65
C GLU A 265 13.16 15.44 -21.91
N ASP A 266 14.35 14.86 -21.69
CA ASP A 266 14.60 13.41 -21.75
C ASP A 266 13.95 12.65 -20.56
N ARG A 267 12.65 12.84 -20.35
CA ARG A 267 11.85 12.22 -19.28
C ARG A 267 10.85 11.21 -19.84
N HIS A 268 11.29 10.42 -20.81
CA HIS A 268 10.48 9.42 -21.51
C HIS A 268 9.69 8.49 -20.57
N HIS A 269 10.30 8.02 -19.47
CA HIS A 269 9.62 7.16 -18.50
C HIS A 269 8.49 7.87 -17.75
N GLU A 270 8.66 9.16 -17.42
CA GLU A 270 7.64 9.96 -16.74
C GLU A 270 6.48 10.27 -17.70
N ILE A 271 6.78 10.66 -18.94
CA ILE A 271 5.78 10.92 -19.99
C ILE A 271 4.92 9.67 -20.25
N GLN A 272 5.56 8.51 -20.44
CA GLN A 272 4.85 7.23 -20.65
C GLN A 272 3.98 6.87 -19.45
N LEU A 273 4.49 7.06 -18.23
CA LEU A 273 3.73 6.75 -17.02
C LEU A 273 2.52 7.67 -16.87
N ILE A 274 2.67 8.98 -17.04
CA ILE A 274 1.57 9.93 -16.94
C ILE A 274 0.48 9.63 -17.99
N GLY A 275 0.88 9.35 -19.24
CA GLY A 275 -0.07 8.95 -20.29
C GLY A 275 -0.88 7.71 -19.91
N ARG A 276 -0.23 6.71 -19.29
CA ARG A 276 -0.91 5.52 -18.77
C ARG A 276 -1.83 5.84 -17.59
N LEU A 277 -1.40 6.67 -16.62
CA LEU A 277 -2.20 7.03 -15.45
C LEU A 277 -3.45 7.81 -15.84
N LEU A 278 -3.36 8.71 -16.84
CA LEU A 278 -4.52 9.42 -17.38
C LEU A 278 -5.60 8.46 -17.88
N GLN A 279 -5.20 7.36 -18.54
CA GLN A 279 -6.13 6.33 -18.98
C GLN A 279 -6.68 5.53 -17.80
N GLU A 280 -5.79 5.02 -16.93
CA GLU A 280 -6.18 4.16 -15.80
C GLU A 280 -7.12 4.86 -14.80
N TRP A 281 -6.88 6.14 -14.51
CA TRP A 281 -7.66 6.91 -13.53
C TRP A 281 -8.92 7.58 -14.10
N THR A 282 -9.12 7.55 -15.43
CA THR A 282 -10.40 7.95 -16.04
C THR A 282 -11.40 6.79 -15.98
N ALA A 283 -10.99 5.63 -16.48
CA ALA A 283 -11.72 4.38 -16.35
C ALA A 283 -10.73 3.24 -16.57
N PRO A 284 -10.62 2.27 -15.64
CA PRO A 284 -9.64 1.20 -15.81
C PRO A 284 -9.98 0.42 -17.07
N PRO A 285 -8.98 0.08 -17.90
CA PRO A 285 -9.21 -0.65 -19.14
C PRO A 285 -9.91 -1.96 -18.80
N ARG A 286 -11.16 -2.08 -19.26
CA ARG A 286 -11.93 -3.30 -19.11
C ARG A 286 -11.10 -4.40 -19.75
N ARG A 287 -10.65 -5.36 -18.94
CA ARG A 287 -10.27 -6.65 -19.49
C ARG A 287 -11.54 -7.24 -20.06
N GLN A 288 -11.83 -6.93 -21.32
CA GLN A 288 -12.67 -7.77 -22.15
C GLN A 288 -11.91 -9.09 -22.27
N HIS A 289 -12.01 -9.92 -21.23
CA HIS A 289 -11.68 -11.32 -21.36
C HIS A 289 -12.60 -11.84 -22.45
N PHE A 290 -12.08 -11.90 -23.68
CA PHE A 290 -12.24 -12.88 -24.77
C PHE A 290 -13.43 -13.86 -24.69
N ARG A 291 -14.59 -13.46 -24.17
CA ARG A 291 -15.85 -14.21 -24.24
C ARG A 291 -16.38 -14.25 -25.67
N ILE A 292 -15.79 -13.48 -26.58
CA ILE A 292 -15.98 -13.61 -28.03
C ILE A 292 -15.51 -14.99 -28.54
N ARG A 293 -14.54 -15.66 -27.89
CA ARG A 293 -14.16 -17.04 -28.29
C ARG A 293 -15.20 -18.11 -27.91
N ARG A 294 -16.17 -17.82 -27.03
CA ARG A 294 -17.30 -18.75 -26.80
C ARG A 294 -18.28 -18.81 -27.97
N GLN A 295 -18.26 -17.84 -28.89
CA GLN A 295 -19.07 -17.91 -30.11
C GLN A 295 -18.45 -18.78 -31.21
N ASN A 296 -17.16 -19.15 -31.10
CA ASN A 296 -16.44 -19.93 -32.12
C ASN A 296 -16.24 -21.43 -31.77
N GLY A 297 -17.02 -21.99 -30.84
CA GLY A 297 -17.15 -23.45 -30.73
C GLY A 297 -15.91 -24.24 -30.30
N GLU A 298 -14.86 -23.61 -29.76
CA GLU A 298 -13.74 -24.34 -29.15
C GLU A 298 -14.19 -24.92 -27.80
N GLN A 299 -14.43 -26.23 -27.76
CA GLN A 299 -14.67 -26.99 -26.53
C GLN A 299 -13.35 -27.11 -25.75
N ILE A 300 -13.29 -26.49 -24.57
CA ILE A 300 -12.15 -26.63 -23.66
C ILE A 300 -12.46 -27.82 -22.74
N HIS A 301 -11.73 -28.93 -22.94
CA HIS A 301 -11.76 -30.06 -22.02
C HIS A 301 -10.73 -29.84 -20.90
N LEU A 302 -11.18 -29.89 -19.65
CA LEU A 302 -10.32 -29.80 -18.48
C LEU A 302 -9.78 -31.20 -18.18
N VAL A 303 -8.47 -31.40 -18.35
CA VAL A 303 -7.81 -32.68 -18.06
C VAL A 303 -7.05 -32.54 -16.75
N SER A 304 -7.47 -33.31 -15.74
CA SER A 304 -7.01 -33.19 -14.35
C SER A 304 -5.82 -34.09 -13.98
N LEU A 305 -5.31 -34.90 -14.91
CA LEU A 305 -4.21 -35.84 -14.66
C LEU A 305 -2.99 -35.52 -15.53
N TRP A 306 -1.83 -35.40 -14.88
CA TRP A 306 -0.56 -35.03 -15.53
C TRP A 306 -0.15 -36.00 -16.63
N ASP A 307 -0.38 -37.29 -16.45
CA ASP A 307 -0.04 -38.32 -17.44
C ASP A 307 -0.89 -38.17 -18.72
N ARG A 308 -2.18 -37.84 -18.56
CA ARG A 308 -3.08 -37.53 -19.70
C ARG A 308 -2.66 -36.28 -20.46
N CYS A 309 -2.08 -35.28 -19.79
CA CYS A 309 -1.53 -34.09 -20.46
C CYS A 309 -0.36 -34.45 -21.36
N TRP A 310 0.47 -35.42 -20.96
CA TRP A 310 1.58 -35.93 -21.78
C TRP A 310 1.11 -36.80 -22.94
N ASP A 311 0.12 -37.68 -22.71
CA ASP A 311 -0.47 -38.49 -23.78
C ASP A 311 -1.12 -37.62 -24.86
N LEU A 312 -1.85 -36.57 -24.44
CA LEU A 312 -2.44 -35.57 -25.34
C LEU A 312 -1.38 -34.76 -26.10
N ALA A 313 -0.29 -34.36 -25.43
CA ALA A 313 0.83 -33.67 -26.09
C ALA A 313 1.56 -34.59 -27.09
N ALA A 314 1.56 -35.90 -26.84
CA ALA A 314 2.14 -36.91 -27.71
C ALA A 314 1.18 -37.41 -28.81
N GLY A 315 -0.08 -36.94 -28.86
CA GLY A 315 -1.07 -37.31 -29.87
C GLY A 315 -1.82 -38.63 -29.63
N HIS A 316 -1.74 -39.19 -28.43
CA HIS A 316 -2.43 -40.44 -28.06
C HIS A 316 -3.76 -40.09 -27.39
N ILE A 317 -4.85 -40.07 -28.16
CA ILE A 317 -6.20 -39.85 -27.64
C ILE A 317 -6.86 -41.21 -27.43
N ASP A 318 -6.87 -41.69 -26.18
CA ASP A 318 -7.69 -42.84 -25.80
C ASP A 318 -9.03 -42.35 -25.21
N GLU A 319 -10.08 -42.43 -26.03
CA GLU A 319 -11.44 -41.98 -25.72
C GLU A 319 -12.18 -42.89 -24.73
N THR A 320 -11.61 -44.05 -24.37
CA THR A 320 -12.31 -45.08 -23.59
C THR A 320 -12.04 -45.05 -22.09
N ALA A 321 -11.09 -44.24 -21.63
CA ALA A 321 -10.69 -44.26 -20.22
C ALA A 321 -11.64 -43.41 -19.33
N PRO A 322 -12.13 -43.96 -18.20
CA PRO A 322 -13.18 -43.35 -17.38
C PRO A 322 -12.75 -42.03 -16.72
N GLU A 323 -13.67 -41.06 -16.64
CA GLU A 323 -13.43 -39.78 -15.99
C GLU A 323 -13.25 -39.96 -14.47
N PRO A 324 -12.12 -39.50 -13.88
CA PRO A 324 -11.95 -39.52 -12.44
C PRO A 324 -12.54 -38.28 -11.79
N ASN A 325 -13.24 -38.49 -10.67
CA ASN A 325 -13.83 -37.45 -9.85
C ASN A 325 -12.82 -36.35 -9.46
N ALA A 326 -13.11 -35.14 -9.93
CA ALA A 326 -12.62 -33.82 -9.55
C ALA A 326 -11.44 -33.73 -8.55
N VAL A 327 -10.24 -33.45 -9.07
CA VAL A 327 -9.21 -32.66 -8.37
C VAL A 327 -8.60 -31.69 -9.38
N HIS A 328 -8.55 -30.39 -9.05
CA HIS A 328 -8.25 -29.31 -9.98
C HIS A 328 -6.76 -28.98 -10.03
N PHE A 329 -6.13 -29.12 -11.19
CA PHE A 329 -4.92 -28.38 -11.57
C PHE A 329 -4.99 -27.98 -13.04
N MET A 330 -4.57 -26.74 -13.34
CA MET A 330 -4.67 -26.12 -14.66
C MET A 330 -3.27 -25.96 -15.23
N ILE A 331 -2.97 -26.63 -16.36
CA ILE A 331 -1.69 -26.46 -17.06
C ILE A 331 -1.96 -26.18 -18.54
N PHE A 332 -1.25 -25.20 -19.08
CA PHE A 332 -1.43 -24.64 -20.42
C PHE A 332 -0.39 -25.24 -21.35
N ILE A 333 -0.81 -25.95 -22.40
CA ILE A 333 0.09 -26.40 -23.48
C ILE A 333 -0.30 -25.63 -24.77
N PRO A 334 0.57 -24.78 -25.31
CA PRO A 334 0.32 -24.15 -26.60
C PRO A 334 0.52 -25.18 -27.72
N GLN A 335 -0.53 -25.47 -28.51
CA GLN A 335 -0.38 -26.26 -29.73
C GLN A 335 0.42 -25.46 -30.76
N LEU A 336 1.57 -26.00 -31.15
CA LEU A 336 2.30 -25.61 -32.35
C LEU A 336 1.54 -26.11 -33.57
N CYS A 337 1.18 -25.20 -34.48
CA CYS A 337 0.60 -25.53 -35.77
C CYS A 337 1.53 -26.47 -36.57
N ARG A 338 1.00 -27.60 -37.03
CA ARG A 338 1.23 -28.14 -38.36
C ARG A 338 -0.04 -28.74 -38.92
#